data_AF-A0A0F8VX57-F1
#
_entry.id   AF-A0A0F8VX57-F1
#
_cell.length_a   1.000
_cell.length_b   1.000
_cell.length_c   1.000
_cell.angle_alpha   90.00
_cell.angle_beta   90.00
_cell.angle_gamma   90.00
#
_symmetry.space_group_name_H-M   'P 1'
#
loop_
_entity.id
_entity.type
_entity.pdbx_description
1 polymer ?
#
loop_
_entity_poly.entity_id
_entity_poly.type
_entity_poly.pdbx_seq_one_letter_code
_entity_poly.pdbx_strand_id
1 'polypeptide(L)'
;MMENNEIDWSPRSLPGGVYCSPGCGRGCTKAEYDLAVRDGNALAQRMGEGWVSEVWENLGWHYRAEKGVASVSFTRWHSGSEYTVYFYTVPPVVTSAETPEDALGFAVQEARGNELRIATDCAALQ
;
A
#
# COMPACT_ATOMS: atom_id res chain seq x y z
N MET A 1 2.23 34.78 -16.11
CA MET A 1 1.28 33.65 -16.03
C MET A 1 2.12 32.42 -15.73
N MET A 2 2.14 31.96 -14.47
CA MET A 2 2.74 30.65 -14.19
C MET A 2 1.72 29.62 -14.67
N GLU A 3 2.02 28.90 -15.75
CA GLU A 3 1.24 27.72 -16.10
C GLU A 3 1.27 26.77 -14.91
N ASN A 4 0.10 26.30 -14.48
CA ASN A 4 -0.01 25.18 -13.55
C ASN A 4 0.66 23.99 -14.23
N ASN A 5 1.94 23.76 -13.94
CA ASN A 5 2.67 22.57 -14.33
C ASN A 5 2.20 21.42 -13.44
N GLU A 6 0.95 21.00 -13.62
CA GLU A 6 0.45 19.78 -12.98
C GLU A 6 1.25 18.59 -13.52
N ILE A 7 1.81 17.83 -12.60
CA ILE A 7 2.58 16.64 -12.95
C ILE A 7 1.61 15.60 -13.50
N ASP A 8 1.79 15.23 -14.76
CA ASP A 8 1.00 14.18 -15.40
C ASP A 8 1.44 12.80 -14.88
N TRP A 9 0.54 12.13 -14.17
CA TRP A 9 0.70 10.80 -13.59
C TRP A 9 0.02 9.69 -14.41
N SER A 10 -0.39 9.98 -15.66
CA SER A 10 -1.04 9.01 -16.53
C SER A 10 0.00 8.09 -17.17
N PRO A 11 0.03 6.78 -16.86
CA PRO A 11 1.01 5.88 -17.45
C PRO A 11 0.79 5.70 -18.95
N ARG A 12 1.87 5.82 -19.73
CA ARG A 12 1.81 5.65 -21.19
C ARG A 12 3.13 5.11 -21.73
N SER A 13 3.07 4.53 -22.93
CA SER A 13 4.26 4.19 -23.69
C SER A 13 4.97 5.47 -24.13
N LEU A 14 6.25 5.60 -23.78
CA LEU A 14 7.11 6.72 -24.13
C LEU A 14 8.28 6.21 -25.02
N PRO A 15 8.96 7.10 -25.76
CA PRO A 15 10.13 6.72 -26.57
C PRO A 15 11.19 5.97 -25.76
N GLY A 16 11.93 5.07 -26.40
CA GLY A 16 13.00 4.29 -25.75
C GLY A 16 12.51 3.07 -24.96
N GLY A 17 11.26 2.65 -25.12
CA GLY A 17 10.71 1.46 -24.46
C GLY A 17 10.22 1.70 -23.03
N VAL A 18 10.08 2.97 -22.64
CA VAL A 18 9.57 3.39 -21.34
C VAL A 18 8.05 3.23 -21.30
N TYR A 19 7.54 2.75 -20.17
CA TYR A 19 6.13 2.65 -19.81
C TYR A 19 5.97 3.09 -18.36
N CYS A 20 5.74 4.39 -18.20
CA CYS A 20 5.53 5.11 -16.95
C CYS A 20 4.95 6.48 -17.31
N SER A 21 4.39 7.19 -16.35
CA SER A 21 4.00 8.59 -16.55
C SER A 21 5.24 9.49 -16.60
N PRO A 22 5.12 10.68 -17.19
CA PRO A 22 6.16 11.70 -17.08
C PRO A 22 6.49 12.03 -15.62
N GLY A 23 5.49 12.03 -14.74
CA GLY A 23 5.65 12.31 -13.32
C GLY A 23 6.52 11.30 -12.57
N CYS A 24 6.57 10.04 -13.04
CA CYS A 24 7.38 9.01 -12.40
C CYS A 24 8.89 9.33 -12.36
N GLY A 25 9.44 9.98 -13.39
CA GLY A 25 10.84 10.43 -13.43
C GLY A 25 11.94 9.34 -13.51
N ARG A 26 11.61 8.04 -13.39
CA ARG A 26 12.60 6.93 -13.46
C ARG A 26 12.78 6.34 -14.86
N GLY A 27 11.76 6.41 -15.71
CA GLY A 27 11.74 5.71 -17.00
C GLY A 27 11.49 4.21 -16.86
N CYS A 28 10.46 3.83 -16.09
CA CYS A 28 10.10 2.41 -15.89
C CYS A 28 9.70 1.75 -17.21
N THR A 29 9.73 0.41 -17.26
CA THR A 29 9.38 -0.38 -18.44
C THR A 29 8.02 -1.06 -18.29
N LYS A 30 7.47 -1.53 -19.41
CA LYS A 30 6.20 -2.29 -19.41
C LYS A 30 6.32 -3.60 -18.65
N ALA A 31 7.49 -4.24 -18.71
CA ALA A 31 7.77 -5.46 -17.95
C ALA A 31 7.72 -5.24 -16.43
N GLU A 32 8.21 -4.09 -15.95
CA GLU A 32 8.12 -3.73 -14.52
C GLU A 32 6.67 -3.45 -14.10
N TYR A 33 5.88 -2.80 -14.96
CA TYR A 33 4.44 -2.65 -14.71
C TYR A 33 3.73 -4.00 -14.65
N ASP A 34 3.97 -4.88 -15.63
CA ASP A 34 3.33 -6.20 -15.69
C ASP A 34 3.73 -7.06 -14.49
N LEU A 35 4.97 -6.94 -14.02
CA LEU A 35 5.44 -7.54 -12.77
C LEU A 35 4.66 -7.02 -11.56
N ALA A 36 4.53 -5.70 -11.40
CA ALA A 36 3.78 -5.10 -10.30
C ALA A 36 2.30 -5.48 -10.32
N VAL A 37 1.67 -5.54 -11.50
CA VAL A 37 0.29 -6.02 -11.67
C VAL A 37 0.15 -7.47 -11.23
N ARG A 38 1.07 -8.34 -11.67
CA ARG A 38 1.04 -9.75 -11.29
C ARG A 38 1.21 -9.93 -9.79
N ASP A 39 2.21 -9.26 -9.21
CA ASP A 39 2.54 -9.41 -7.79
C ASP A 39 1.46 -8.78 -6.90
N GLY A 40 0.85 -7.66 -7.32
CA GLY A 40 -0.31 -7.05 -6.67
C GLY A 40 -1.55 -7.95 -6.70
N ASN A 41 -1.85 -8.56 -7.84
CA ASN A 41 -2.96 -9.53 -7.96
C ASN A 41 -2.71 -10.77 -7.09
N ALA A 42 -1.47 -11.28 -7.04
CA ALA A 42 -1.11 -12.40 -6.19
C ALA A 42 -1.26 -12.04 -4.70
N LEU A 43 -0.90 -10.83 -4.29
CA LEU A 43 -1.11 -10.34 -2.93
C LEU A 43 -2.60 -10.26 -2.59
N ALA A 44 -3.41 -9.63 -3.43
CA ALA A 44 -4.85 -9.54 -3.21
C ALA A 44 -5.51 -10.93 -3.11
N GLN A 45 -5.12 -11.85 -4.00
CA GLN A 45 -5.59 -13.25 -3.94
C GLN A 45 -5.17 -13.94 -2.64
N ARG A 46 -3.92 -13.74 -2.19
CA ARG A 46 -3.40 -14.30 -0.93
C ARG A 46 -4.16 -13.80 0.28
N MET A 47 -4.56 -12.53 0.29
CA MET A 47 -5.36 -11.94 1.37
C MET A 47 -6.82 -12.41 1.39
N GLY A 48 -7.29 -13.01 0.30
CA GLY A 48 -8.59 -13.66 0.20
C GLY A 48 -9.70 -12.75 -0.31
N GLU A 49 -10.95 -13.16 -0.09
CA GLU A 49 -12.13 -12.54 -0.69
C GLU A 49 -12.29 -11.05 -0.29
N GLY A 50 -12.61 -10.22 -1.28
CA GLY A 50 -12.88 -8.79 -1.10
C GLY A 50 -11.65 -7.88 -1.02
N TRP A 51 -10.44 -8.45 -1.13
CA TRP A 51 -9.22 -7.66 -1.33
C TRP A 51 -9.03 -7.33 -2.80
N VAL A 52 -8.69 -6.08 -3.10
CA VAL A 52 -8.45 -5.59 -4.46
C VAL A 52 -7.01 -5.12 -4.60
N SER A 53 -6.39 -5.37 -5.75
CA SER A 53 -5.05 -4.88 -6.04
C SER A 53 -5.11 -3.42 -6.53
N GLU A 54 -4.15 -2.63 -6.09
CA GLU A 54 -3.87 -1.32 -6.66
C GLU A 54 -2.40 -1.28 -7.06
N VAL A 55 -2.13 -0.74 -8.25
CA VAL A 55 -0.80 -0.56 -8.81
C VAL A 55 -0.63 0.92 -9.12
N TRP A 56 0.45 1.50 -8.64
CA TRP A 56 0.79 2.89 -8.90
C TRP A 56 2.28 3.04 -9.17
N GLU A 57 2.68 4.22 -9.59
CA GLU A 57 4.08 4.54 -9.84
C GLU A 57 4.50 5.84 -9.17
N ASN A 58 5.74 5.83 -8.69
CA ASN A 58 6.49 7.01 -8.27
C ASN A 58 7.93 6.53 -8.06
N LEU A 59 8.85 6.94 -8.95
CA LEU A 59 10.22 6.42 -9.00
C LEU A 59 10.29 4.87 -9.08
N GLY A 60 9.33 4.23 -9.75
CA GLY A 60 9.17 2.77 -9.77
C GLY A 60 7.72 2.36 -9.76
N TRP A 61 7.44 1.12 -10.17
CA TRP A 61 6.12 0.50 -10.06
C TRP A 61 5.96 -0.17 -8.69
N HIS A 62 4.86 0.13 -8.02
CA HIS A 62 4.51 -0.35 -6.70
C HIS A 62 3.14 -1.01 -6.73
N TYR A 63 2.85 -1.82 -5.71
CA TYR A 63 1.54 -2.45 -5.56
C TYR A 63 1.13 -2.58 -4.10
N ARG A 64 -0.17 -2.66 -3.88
CA ARG A 64 -0.79 -2.95 -2.58
C ARG A 64 -2.09 -3.71 -2.78
N ALA A 65 -2.55 -4.36 -1.73
CA ALA A 65 -3.90 -4.91 -1.64
C ALA A 65 -4.72 -4.10 -0.64
N GLU A 66 -5.95 -3.73 -1.00
CA GLU A 66 -6.82 -2.93 -0.16
C GLU A 66 -8.13 -3.66 0.16
N LYS A 67 -8.66 -3.42 1.36
CA LYS A 67 -10.01 -3.84 1.78
C LYS A 67 -10.53 -2.92 2.87
N GLY A 68 -11.58 -2.15 2.57
CA GLY A 68 -12.17 -1.21 3.51
C GLY A 68 -11.14 -0.16 3.97
N VAL A 69 -10.85 -0.13 5.27
CA VAL A 69 -9.89 0.82 5.85
C VAL A 69 -8.46 0.24 5.98
N ALA A 70 -8.21 -0.95 5.44
CA ALA A 70 -6.89 -1.59 5.46
C ALA A 70 -6.22 -1.58 4.09
N SER A 71 -4.92 -1.26 4.06
CA SER A 71 -4.04 -1.35 2.90
C SER A 71 -2.79 -2.14 3.27
N VAL A 72 -2.45 -3.17 2.50
CA VAL A 72 -1.25 -3.99 2.68
C VAL A 72 -0.31 -3.76 1.50
N SER A 73 0.89 -3.26 1.75
CA SER A 73 1.93 -3.05 0.74
C SER A 73 3.17 -3.88 1.05
N PHE A 74 3.91 -4.25 0.01
CA PHE A 74 5.20 -4.92 0.17
C PHE A 74 6.33 -3.92 -0.12
N THR A 75 7.25 -3.77 0.83
CA THR A 75 8.39 -2.85 0.68
C THR A 75 9.69 -3.63 0.72
N ARG A 76 10.53 -3.43 -0.30
CA ARG A 76 11.92 -3.93 -0.31
C ARG A 76 12.86 -2.83 0.18
N TRP A 77 13.44 -3.04 1.35
CA TRP A 77 14.51 -2.23 1.89
C TRP A 77 15.87 -2.92 1.67
N HIS A 78 16.96 -2.17 1.83
CA HIS A 78 18.30 -2.75 1.80
C HIS A 78 18.55 -3.71 2.99
N SER A 79 17.80 -3.56 4.08
CA SER A 79 17.91 -4.34 5.32
C SER A 79 16.99 -5.57 5.35
N GLY A 80 16.11 -5.73 4.37
CA GLY A 80 15.12 -6.79 4.36
C GLY A 80 13.89 -6.42 3.53
N SER A 81 12.98 -7.36 3.39
CA SER A 81 11.68 -7.11 2.76
C SER A 81 10.58 -7.41 3.76
N GLU A 82 9.61 -6.52 3.88
CA GLU A 82 8.50 -6.68 4.80
C GLU A 82 7.17 -6.25 4.15
N TYR A 83 6.09 -6.80 4.69
CA TYR A 83 4.74 -6.33 4.42
C TYR A 83 4.36 -5.32 5.48
N THR A 84 3.86 -4.17 5.04
CA THR A 84 3.37 -3.10 5.91
C THR A 84 1.86 -3.01 5.74
N VAL A 85 1.13 -2.94 6.84
CA VAL A 85 -0.30 -2.66 6.87
C VAL A 85 -0.52 -1.25 7.37
N TYR A 86 -1.19 -0.44 6.57
CA TYR A 86 -1.81 0.81 7.00
C TYR A 86 -3.27 0.53 7.31
N PHE A 87 -3.65 0.68 8.57
CA PHE A 87 -5.02 0.56 9.02
C PHE A 87 -5.54 1.95 9.38
N TYR A 88 -6.37 2.53 8.50
CA TYR A 88 -6.86 3.90 8.59
C TYR A 88 -8.01 4.05 9.60
N THR A 89 -7.87 3.42 10.77
CA THR A 89 -8.72 3.64 11.95
C THR A 89 -8.41 4.99 12.59
N VAL A 90 -9.17 5.36 13.62
CA VAL A 90 -8.89 6.54 14.46
C VAL A 90 -8.71 6.07 15.91
N PRO A 91 -7.49 6.06 16.47
CA PRO A 91 -6.22 6.43 15.84
C PRO A 91 -5.78 5.42 14.74
N PRO A 92 -4.94 5.85 13.78
CA PRO A 92 -4.42 4.94 12.76
C PRO A 92 -3.43 3.95 13.37
N VAL A 93 -3.41 2.74 12.83
CA VAL A 93 -2.47 1.67 13.21
C VAL A 93 -1.60 1.33 12.01
N VAL A 94 -0.29 1.21 12.24
CA VAL A 94 0.67 0.81 11.22
C VAL A 94 1.56 -0.29 11.79
N THR A 95 1.56 -1.44 11.13
CA THR A 95 2.35 -2.61 11.54
C THR A 95 3.12 -3.16 10.36
N SER A 96 4.23 -3.85 10.63
CA SER A 96 5.01 -4.58 9.63
C SER A 96 5.28 -6.01 10.08
N ALA A 97 5.36 -6.95 9.14
CA ALA A 97 5.78 -8.32 9.38
C ALA A 97 6.35 -8.98 8.11
N GLU A 98 6.94 -10.16 8.26
CA GLU A 98 7.48 -10.94 7.13
C GLU A 98 6.38 -11.50 6.22
N THR A 99 5.17 -11.71 6.76
CA THR A 99 4.00 -12.15 6.00
C THR A 99 2.89 -11.10 6.05
N PRO A 100 2.09 -10.94 4.98
CA PRO A 100 0.97 -10.00 4.99
C PRO A 100 -0.14 -10.41 5.96
N GLU A 101 -0.31 -11.72 6.22
CA GLU A 101 -1.27 -12.22 7.20
C GLU A 101 -0.89 -11.83 8.63
N ASP A 102 0.39 -11.96 9.00
CA ASP A 102 0.87 -11.56 10.33
C ASP A 102 0.79 -10.04 10.49
N ALA A 103 1.19 -9.28 9.48
CA ALA A 103 1.12 -7.82 9.51
C ALA A 103 -0.32 -7.35 9.76
N LEU A 104 -1.31 -7.93 9.04
CA LEU A 104 -2.72 -7.66 9.26
C LEU A 104 -3.20 -8.13 10.64
N GLY A 105 -2.78 -9.32 11.07
CA GLY A 105 -3.11 -9.87 12.38
C GLY A 105 -2.69 -8.95 13.52
N PHE A 106 -1.47 -8.42 13.45
CA PHE A 106 -0.95 -7.44 14.40
C PHE A 106 -1.76 -6.14 14.37
N ALA A 107 -2.08 -5.61 13.18
CA ALA A 107 -2.86 -4.39 13.05
C ALA A 107 -4.27 -4.54 13.69
N VAL A 108 -4.94 -5.67 13.44
CA VAL A 108 -6.27 -5.97 14.02
C VAL A 108 -6.19 -6.13 15.53
N GLN A 109 -5.16 -6.83 16.03
CA GLN A 109 -4.97 -7.01 17.47
C GLN A 109 -4.73 -5.67 18.17
N GLU A 110 -3.87 -4.81 17.61
CA GLU A 110 -3.59 -3.49 18.15
C GLU A 110 -4.83 -2.59 18.13
N ALA A 111 -5.58 -2.55 17.03
CA ALA A 111 -6.82 -1.79 16.93
C ALA A 111 -7.85 -2.20 18.00
N ARG A 112 -8.03 -3.51 18.21
CA ARG A 112 -8.91 -4.03 19.29
C ARG A 112 -8.39 -3.67 20.69
N GLY A 113 -7.07 -3.68 20.88
CA GLY A 113 -6.44 -3.23 22.12
C GLY A 113 -6.67 -1.74 22.39
N ASN A 114 -6.65 -0.90 21.34
CA ASN A 114 -6.98 0.52 21.43
C ASN A 114 -8.43 0.72 21.86
N GLU A 115 -9.37 0.04 21.21
CA GLU A 115 -10.80 0.10 21.54
C GLU A 115 -11.06 -0.27 23.00
N LEU A 116 -10.48 -1.38 23.48
CA LEU A 116 -10.66 -1.83 24.87
C LEU A 116 -10.11 -0.83 25.88
N ARG A 117 -8.95 -0.22 25.62
CA ARG A 117 -8.36 0.80 26.50
C ARG A 117 -9.26 2.03 26.59
N ILE A 118 -9.72 2.54 25.45
CA ILE A 118 -10.63 3.70 25.41
C ILE A 118 -11.91 3.41 26.20
N ALA A 119 -12.52 2.24 26.00
CA ALA A 119 -13.73 1.85 26.73
C ALA A 119 -13.48 1.78 28.25
N THR A 120 -12.33 1.26 28.66
CA THR A 120 -11.92 1.15 30.07
C THR A 120 -11.71 2.53 30.69
N ASP A 121 -11.01 3.41 30.00
CA ASP A 121 -10.76 4.79 30.45
C ASP A 121 -12.07 5.58 30.57
N CYS A 122 -13.00 5.42 29.62
CA CYS A 122 -14.33 6.04 29.70
C CYS A 122 -15.15 5.53 30.88
N ALA A 123 -15.10 4.22 31.18
CA ALA A 123 -15.80 3.65 32.32
C ALA A 123 -15.24 4.15 33.66
N ALA A 124 -13.94 4.43 33.74
CA ALA A 124 -13.28 4.96 34.94
C ALA A 124 -13.63 6.43 35.25
N LEU A 125 -14.29 7.14 34.33
CA LEU A 125 -14.75 8.53 34.50
C LEU A 125 -16.20 8.63 35.03
N GLN A 126 -16.92 7.50 35.13
CA GLN A 126 -18.31 7.43 35.60
C GLN A 126 -18.37 7.17 37.11
#